data_AF-A0A847D924-F1
#
_entry.id   AF-A0A847D924-F1
#
_cell.length_a   1.000
_cell.length_b   1.000
_cell.length_c   1.000
_cell.angle_alpha   90.00
_cell.angle_beta   90.00
_cell.angle_gamma   90.00
#
_symmetry.space_group_name_H-M   'P 1'
#
loop_
_entity.id
_entity.type
_entity.pdbx_description
1 polymer ?
#
loop_
_entity_poly.entity_id
_entity_poly.type
_entity_poly.pdbx_seq_one_letter_code
_entity_poly.pdbx_strand_id
1 'polypeptide(L)'
;MQREGQLVITFIHTADLHLDSPFKGIKQLEPQLFDAIYQSTFASFRELVTQAISAEVDFFLISGDIYDEENQSVKAQAFLRDELGRLDR
;
A
#
# COMPACT_ATOMS: atom_id res chain seq x y z
N MET A 1 39.99 -6.95 -1.15
CA MET A 1 39.67 -5.94 -2.17
C MET A 1 38.30 -5.38 -1.83
N GLN A 2 38.29 -4.20 -1.22
CA GLN A 2 37.10 -3.50 -0.76
C GLN A 2 36.34 -2.95 -1.98
N ARG A 3 35.01 -3.11 -2.03
CA ARG A 3 34.17 -2.33 -2.95
C ARG A 3 33.99 -0.95 -2.33
N GLU A 4 34.92 -0.05 -2.59
CA GLU A 4 34.67 1.39 -2.43
C GLU A 4 33.87 1.89 -3.65
N GLY A 5 32.78 2.61 -3.41
CA GLY A 5 32.40 3.72 -4.31
C GLY A 5 31.04 3.73 -5.01
N GLN A 6 30.05 2.91 -4.65
CA GLN A 6 28.68 3.17 -5.11
C GLN A 6 27.70 3.01 -3.95
N LEU A 7 27.21 4.14 -3.43
CA LEU A 7 26.02 4.18 -2.59
C LEU A 7 24.87 3.66 -3.45
N VAL A 8 24.48 2.41 -3.22
CA VAL A 8 23.32 1.81 -3.88
C VAL A 8 22.10 2.22 -3.05
N ILE A 9 21.26 3.05 -3.66
CA ILE A 9 19.96 3.41 -3.09
C ILE A 9 18.96 2.33 -3.46
N THR A 10 18.25 1.81 -2.48
CA THR A 10 17.17 0.84 -2.63
C THR A 10 15.88 1.48 -2.12
N PHE A 11 14.84 1.47 -2.95
CA PHE A 11 13.54 2.02 -2.57
C PHE A 11 12.41 1.23 -3.23
N ILE A 12 11.22 1.31 -2.64
CA ILE A 12 9.98 0.87 -3.28
C ILE A 12 9.24 2.10 -3.79
N HIS A 13 8.75 2.00 -5.02
CA HIS A 13 7.89 3.00 -5.66
C HIS A 13 6.52 2.39 -5.96
N THR A 14 5.46 3.08 -5.56
CA THR A 14 4.07 2.64 -5.75
C THR A 14 3.16 3.83 -6.07
N ALA A 15 2.00 3.54 -6.65
CA ALA A 15 0.93 4.46 -7.00
C ALA A 15 -0.39 3.66 -7.13
N ASP A 16 -1.51 4.33 -7.42
CA ASP A 16 -2.79 3.70 -7.78
C ASP A 16 -3.31 2.70 -6.73
N LEU A 17 -3.24 3.07 -5.45
CA LEU A 17 -3.65 2.21 -4.33
C LEU A 17 -5.17 2.06 -4.24
N HIS A 18 -5.92 3.15 -4.53
CA HIS A 18 -7.38 3.22 -4.43
C HIS A 18 -7.93 2.54 -3.16
N LEU A 19 -7.33 2.86 -2.01
CA LEU A 19 -7.70 2.26 -0.73
C LEU A 19 -9.18 2.49 -0.45
N ASP A 20 -9.83 1.43 0.03
CA ASP A 20 -11.26 1.44 0.36
C ASP A 20 -12.22 1.71 -0.81
N SER A 21 -11.73 1.67 -2.04
CA SER A 21 -12.55 1.88 -3.24
C SER A 21 -13.10 0.53 -3.71
N PRO A 22 -14.41 0.24 -3.55
CA PRO A 22 -14.98 -1.00 -4.03
C PRO A 22 -15.02 -1.01 -5.56
N PHE A 23 -14.69 -2.14 -6.19
CA PHE A 23 -14.81 -2.29 -7.63
C PHE A 23 -16.26 -1.99 -8.07
N LYS A 24 -16.41 -1.21 -9.15
CA LYS A 24 -17.73 -0.93 -9.72
C LYS A 24 -18.28 -2.20 -10.36
N GLY A 25 -19.54 -2.53 -10.07
CA GLY A 25 -20.24 -3.67 -10.70
C GLY A 25 -20.13 -5.01 -9.99
N ILE A 26 -19.38 -5.13 -8.88
CA ILE A 26 -19.21 -6.42 -8.17
C ILE A 26 -20.15 -6.63 -6.97
N LYS A 27 -21.15 -5.74 -6.76
CA LYS A 27 -22.09 -5.82 -5.63
C LYS A 27 -22.98 -7.07 -5.64
N GLN A 28 -23.07 -7.77 -6.77
CA GLN A 28 -23.87 -8.98 -6.95
C GLN A 28 -23.08 -10.27 -6.69
N LEU A 29 -21.80 -10.17 -6.34
CA LEU A 29 -20.98 -11.34 -5.99
C LEU A 29 -21.41 -11.92 -4.65
N GLU A 30 -21.13 -13.21 -4.47
CA GLU A 30 -21.23 -13.87 -3.16
C GLU A 30 -20.46 -13.07 -2.10
N PRO A 31 -21.01 -12.87 -0.88
CA PRO A 31 -20.44 -11.97 0.12
C PRO A 31 -18.95 -12.23 0.42
N GLN A 32 -18.56 -13.51 0.47
CA GLN A 32 -17.16 -13.91 0.72
C GLN A 32 -16.20 -13.42 -0.37
N LEU A 33 -16.65 -13.47 -1.64
CA LEU A 33 -15.84 -13.02 -2.77
C LEU A 33 -15.80 -11.50 -2.84
N PHE A 34 -16.92 -10.82 -2.54
CA PHE A 34 -16.95 -9.38 -2.41
C PHE A 34 -15.95 -8.89 -1.34
N ASP A 35 -16.00 -9.48 -0.14
CA ASP A 35 -15.11 -9.13 0.96
C ASP A 35 -13.64 -9.39 0.61
N ALA A 36 -13.33 -10.51 -0.04
CA ALA A 36 -11.97 -10.82 -0.49
C ALA A 36 -11.43 -9.77 -1.47
N ILE A 37 -12.25 -9.36 -2.45
CA ILE A 37 -11.86 -8.35 -3.43
C ILE A 37 -11.71 -6.98 -2.75
N TYR A 38 -12.66 -6.59 -1.91
CA TYR A 38 -12.61 -5.31 -1.21
C TYR A 38 -11.42 -5.20 -0.24
N GLN A 39 -11.07 -6.29 0.46
CA GLN A 39 -9.89 -6.32 1.34
C GLN A 39 -8.56 -6.42 0.58
N SER A 40 -8.58 -6.75 -0.71
CA SER A 40 -7.36 -6.99 -1.49
C SER A 40 -6.47 -5.75 -1.61
N THR A 41 -7.04 -4.55 -1.71
CA THR A 41 -6.27 -3.28 -1.77
C THR A 41 -5.56 -2.97 -0.45
N PHE A 42 -6.20 -3.29 0.67
CA PHE A 42 -5.58 -3.20 1.99
C PHE A 42 -4.49 -4.26 2.17
N ALA A 43 -4.76 -5.50 1.77
CA ALA A 43 -3.80 -6.59 1.87
C ALA A 43 -2.56 -6.35 1.01
N SER A 44 -2.72 -5.86 -0.23
CA SER A 44 -1.61 -5.57 -1.13
C SER A 44 -0.72 -4.43 -0.59
N PHE A 45 -1.31 -3.35 -0.08
CA PHE A 45 -0.53 -2.26 0.50
C PHE A 45 0.24 -2.69 1.75
N ARG A 46 -0.40 -3.49 2.63
CA ARG A 46 0.27 -4.06 3.81
C ARG A 46 1.46 -4.93 3.43
N GLU A 47 1.33 -5.71 2.36
CA GLU A 47 2.41 -6.55 1.84
C GLU A 47 3.56 -5.69 1.32
N LEU A 48 3.29 -4.61 0.57
CA LEU A 48 4.32 -3.66 0.12
C LEU A 48 5.10 -3.05 1.30
N VAL A 49 4.40 -2.63 2.35
CA VAL A 49 5.03 -2.10 3.57
C VAL A 49 5.87 -3.18 4.26
N THR A 50 5.38 -4.42 4.33
CA THR A 50 6.13 -5.54 4.93
C THR A 50 7.40 -5.84 4.14
N GLN A 51 7.34 -5.81 2.80
CA GLN A 51 8.51 -5.99 1.95
C GLN A 51 9.49 -4.83 2.06
N ALA A 52 9.01 -3.58 2.17
CA ALA A 52 9.86 -2.42 2.40
C ALA A 52 10.70 -2.55 3.67
N ILE A 53 10.06 -2.95 4.76
CA ILE A 53 10.71 -3.18 6.06
C ILE A 53 11.70 -4.34 5.95
N SER A 54 11.29 -5.47 5.37
CA SER A 54 12.14 -6.65 5.25
C SER A 54 13.34 -6.44 4.33
N ALA A 55 13.23 -5.55 3.34
CA ALA A 55 14.29 -5.21 2.41
C ALA A 55 15.18 -4.05 2.89
N GLU A 56 14.88 -3.47 4.05
CA GLU A 56 15.62 -2.33 4.64
C GLU A 56 15.81 -1.20 3.61
N VAL A 57 14.73 -0.82 2.92
CA VAL A 57 14.79 0.23 1.89
C VAL A 57 15.15 1.59 2.50
N ASP A 58 15.88 2.40 1.74
CA ASP A 58 16.25 3.76 2.16
C ASP A 58 15.03 4.69 2.24
N PHE A 59 14.04 4.46 1.39
CA PHE A 59 12.76 5.16 1.44
C PHE A 59 11.65 4.41 0.72
N PHE A 60 10.42 4.83 0.98
CA PHE A 60 9.20 4.34 0.34
C PHE A 60 8.49 5.51 -0.36
N LEU A 61 8.32 5.43 -1.69
CA LEU A 61 7.74 6.50 -2.50
C LEU A 61 6.31 6.12 -2.94
N ILE A 62 5.34 6.95 -2.56
CA ILE A 62 3.95 6.88 -3.04
C ILE A 62 3.72 8.06 -3.99
N SER A 63 3.42 7.79 -5.26
CA SER A 63 3.34 8.83 -6.31
C SER A 63 1.95 9.34 -6.64
N GLY A 64 0.89 8.83 -6.01
CA GLY A 64 -0.47 9.32 -6.24
C GLY A 64 -1.53 8.25 -6.04
N ASP A 65 -2.77 8.65 -6.27
CA ASP A 65 -3.96 7.79 -6.33
C ASP A 65 -4.12 6.84 -5.14
N ILE A 66 -3.95 7.43 -3.95
CA ILE A 66 -4.14 6.74 -2.67
C ILE A 66 -5.63 6.47 -2.43
N TYR A 67 -6.49 7.41 -2.80
CA TYR A 67 -7.95 7.39 -2.57
C TYR A 67 -8.68 7.78 -3.85
N ASP A 68 -9.92 7.30 -4.01
CA ASP A 68 -10.85 7.87 -4.98
C ASP A 68 -11.46 9.19 -4.45
N GLU A 69 -11.60 10.19 -5.33
CA GLU A 69 -12.11 11.54 -5.01
C GLU A 69 -13.49 11.53 -4.32
N GLU A 70 -14.30 10.50 -4.55
CA GLU A 70 -15.64 10.37 -3.98
C GLU A 70 -15.65 9.76 -2.56
N ASN A 71 -14.58 9.07 -2.12
CA ASN A 71 -14.57 8.29 -0.87
C ASN A 71 -13.20 8.28 -0.16
N GLN A 72 -12.91 9.35 0.57
CA GLN A 72 -11.84 9.33 1.57
C GLN A 72 -12.40 8.81 2.91
N SER A 73 -12.49 7.49 3.07
CA SER A 73 -13.02 6.95 4.32
C SER A 73 -12.04 7.12 5.49
N VAL A 74 -12.59 7.33 6.68
CA VAL A 74 -11.81 7.36 7.94
C VAL A 74 -11.05 6.04 8.14
N LYS A 75 -11.61 4.92 7.67
CA LYS A 75 -10.95 3.60 7.72
C LYS A 75 -9.71 3.58 6.84
N ALA A 76 -9.78 4.09 5.61
CA ALA A 76 -8.67 4.15 4.67
C ALA A 76 -7.52 5.02 5.22
N GLN A 77 -7.87 6.18 5.81
CA GLN A 77 -6.91 7.09 6.43
C GLN A 77 -6.26 6.48 7.67
N ALA A 78 -7.04 5.86 8.55
CA ALA A 78 -6.51 5.20 9.75
C ALA A 78 -5.59 4.04 9.39
N PHE A 79 -5.99 3.20 8.42
CA PHE A 79 -5.17 2.13 7.89
C PHE A 79 -3.86 2.66 7.31
N LEU A 80 -3.92 3.66 6.42
CA LEU A 80 -2.71 4.23 5.82
C LEU A 80 -1.77 4.79 6.89
N ARG A 81 -2.30 5.55 7.86
CA ARG A 81 -1.52 6.08 8.99
C ARG A 81 -0.80 4.95 9.74
N ASP A 82 -1.51 3.88 10.06
CA ASP A 82 -0.96 2.77 10.84
C ASP A 82 0.14 2.03 10.07
N GLU A 83 -0.06 1.80 8.77
CA GLU A 83 0.91 1.14 7.90
C GLU A 83 2.14 2.03 7.64
N LEU A 84 1.97 3.34 7.40
CA LEU A 84 3.09 4.28 7.31
C LEU A 84 3.86 4.38 8.64
N GLY A 85 3.16 4.32 9.77
CA GLY A 85 3.78 4.27 11.10
C GLY A 85 4.58 3.00 11.37
N ARG A 86 4.46 1.95 10.53
CA ARG A 86 5.36 0.79 10.56
C ARG A 86 6.69 1.04 9.84
N LEU A 87 6.74 1.97 8.89
CA LEU A 87 7.96 2.34 8.15
C LEU A 87 8.88 3.27 8.95
N ASP A 88 8.35 3.91 10.01
CA ASP A 88 9.07 4.86 10.88
C ASP A 88 9.70 4.17 12.12
N ARG A 89 9.64 2.84 12.21
CA ARG A 89 10.15 2.05 13.34
C ARG A 89 11.31 1.19 12.92
#